data_AF-A0AAV5QFX7-F1
#
_entry.id   AF-A0AAV5QFX7-F1
#
_cell.length_a   1.000
_cell.length_b   1.000
_cell.length_c   1.000
_cell.angle_alpha   90.00
_cell.angle_beta   90.00
_cell.angle_gamma   90.00
#
_symmetry.space_group_name_H-M   'P 1'
#
loop_
_entity.id
_entity.type
_entity.pdbx_description
1 polymer ?
#
loop_
_entity_poly.entity_id
_entity_poly.type
_entity_poly.pdbx_seq_one_letter_code
_entity_poly.pdbx_strand_id
1 'polypeptide(L)'
;MPFSPSATATFQFSRPPLHRSLSTNSSQSSNSEDPSSTLPEDDIHPIELVVQSIVGDSLDALSSQLESLQESQIILVGRLRMLERKLAEFESNISVVDTKRMVERIKALKAKLTGIIATLKIVEKRVKSSLERLE
;
A
#
# COMPACT_ATOMS: atom_id res chain seq x y z
N MET A 1 -9.83 24.79 -22.41
CA MET A 1 -10.55 24.47 -21.16
C MET A 1 -9.52 23.97 -20.16
N PRO A 2 -9.00 24.80 -19.24
CA PRO A 2 -8.07 24.35 -18.22
C PRO A 2 -8.85 23.73 -17.04
N PHE A 3 -8.50 22.51 -16.64
CA PHE A 3 -9.11 21.83 -15.51
C PHE A 3 -8.42 22.29 -14.20
N SER A 4 -9.23 22.76 -13.25
CA SER A 4 -8.82 23.12 -11.89
C SER A 4 -8.27 21.91 -11.11
N PRO A 5 -7.27 22.09 -10.24
CA PRO A 5 -6.82 21.06 -9.32
C PRO A 5 -7.83 20.88 -8.17
N SER A 6 -8.31 19.65 -8.01
CA SER A 6 -9.19 19.20 -6.93
C SER A 6 -8.47 19.29 -5.58
N ALA A 7 -9.17 19.80 -4.57
CA ALA A 7 -8.66 20.01 -3.22
C ALA A 7 -8.25 18.69 -2.55
N THR A 8 -6.99 18.60 -2.11
CA THR A 8 -6.46 17.53 -1.27
C THR A 8 -6.97 17.71 0.16
N ALA A 9 -7.89 16.85 0.59
CA ALA A 9 -8.36 16.84 1.97
C ALA A 9 -7.26 16.29 2.90
N THR A 10 -6.63 17.17 3.69
CA THR A 10 -5.70 16.80 4.75
C THR A 10 -6.47 16.30 5.97
N PHE A 11 -6.50 14.99 6.19
CA PHE A 11 -7.01 14.40 7.43
C PHE A 11 -5.93 14.51 8.51
N GLN A 12 -6.13 15.41 9.47
CA GLN A 12 -5.30 15.51 10.67
C GLN A 12 -5.81 14.53 11.73
N PHE A 13 -4.96 13.59 12.14
CA PHE A 13 -5.20 12.71 13.28
C PHE A 13 -4.73 13.42 14.55
N SER A 14 -5.64 14.05 15.28
CA SER A 14 -5.37 14.59 16.61
C SER A 14 -5.21 13.44 17.60
N ARG A 15 -3.97 13.14 18.01
CA ARG A 15 -3.71 12.26 19.17
C ARG A 15 -4.08 13.00 20.46
N PRO A 16 -4.85 12.41 21.38
CA PRO A 16 -5.02 12.98 22.71
C PRO A 16 -3.70 12.88 23.52
N PRO A 17 -3.37 13.87 24.37
CA PRO A 17 -2.14 13.85 25.16
C PRO A 17 -2.26 12.88 26.33
N LEU A 18 -1.26 11.99 26.49
CA LEU A 18 -1.04 11.21 27.70
C LEU A 18 -0.32 12.07 28.74
N HIS A 19 -1.05 12.62 29.70
CA HIS A 19 -0.47 13.14 30.94
C HIS A 19 -1.25 12.59 32.14
N ARG A 20 -0.68 11.58 32.80
CA ARG A 20 -1.01 11.21 34.17
C ARG A 20 0.28 11.19 34.99
N SER A 21 0.71 12.37 35.43
CA SER A 21 1.73 12.52 36.47
C SER A 21 1.04 12.48 37.83
N LEU A 22 1.06 11.32 38.49
CA LEU A 22 0.72 11.19 39.91
C LEU A 22 1.93 11.66 40.72
N SER A 23 1.92 12.93 41.13
CA SER A 23 2.79 13.44 42.19
C SER A 23 2.06 13.28 43.52
N THR A 24 2.36 12.24 44.28
CA THR A 24 2.02 12.17 45.71
C THR A 24 3.26 12.60 46.49
N ASN A 25 3.23 13.84 46.98
CA ASN A 25 4.22 14.36 47.90
C ASN A 25 4.15 13.57 49.21
N SER A 26 5.29 13.00 49.59
CA SER A 26 5.59 12.49 50.92
C SER A 26 6.03 13.65 51.82
N SER A 27 5.59 13.63 53.09
CA SER A 27 6.32 14.02 54.31
C SER A 27 5.43 14.69 55.38
N GLN A 28 5.10 13.95 56.45
CA GLN A 28 5.13 14.38 57.86
C GLN A 28 4.78 13.15 58.73
N SER A 29 5.75 12.44 59.33
CA SER A 29 6.46 12.70 60.60
C SER A 29 5.84 11.97 61.81
N SER A 30 6.54 10.93 62.25
CA SER A 30 6.81 10.49 63.64
C SER A 30 5.64 10.29 64.64
N ASN A 31 5.34 9.04 65.05
CA ASN A 31 5.82 8.46 66.32
C ASN A 31 5.30 7.01 66.60
N SER A 32 6.24 6.19 67.12
CA SER A 32 6.15 5.09 68.11
C SER A 32 5.09 3.96 68.02
N GLU A 33 5.64 2.73 67.96
CA GLU A 33 5.20 1.47 68.64
C GLU A 33 3.98 0.69 68.11
N ASP A 34 4.24 -0.32 67.26
CA ASP A 34 3.90 -1.75 67.49
C ASP A 34 4.22 -2.63 66.25
N PRO A 35 4.86 -3.82 66.38
CA PRO A 35 5.11 -4.72 65.25
C PRO A 35 3.95 -5.73 65.09
N SER A 36 2.79 -5.26 64.63
CA SER A 36 1.68 -6.13 64.24
C SER A 36 0.76 -5.44 63.23
N SER A 37 1.18 -5.39 61.97
CA SER A 37 0.27 -5.08 60.85
C SER A 37 0.85 -5.65 59.56
N THR A 38 0.69 -6.95 59.37
CA THR A 38 0.83 -7.59 58.07
C THR A 38 -0.30 -7.09 57.17
N LEU A 39 0.09 -6.28 56.18
CA LEU A 39 -0.61 -5.97 54.92
C LEU A 39 -1.98 -5.26 55.04
N PRO A 40 -2.18 -4.09 54.38
CA PRO A 40 -3.53 -3.76 53.95
C PRO A 40 -3.89 -4.78 52.88
N GLU A 41 -4.64 -5.81 53.23
CA GLU A 41 -5.40 -6.54 52.22
C GLU A 41 -6.29 -5.49 51.55
N ASP A 42 -6.09 -5.31 50.26
CA ASP A 42 -6.93 -4.47 49.43
C ASP A 42 -8.39 -4.90 49.66
N ASP A 43 -9.18 -4.01 50.27
CA ASP A 43 -10.65 -4.10 50.37
C ASP A 43 -11.25 -3.97 48.96
N ILE A 44 -10.93 -4.93 48.08
CA ILE A 44 -11.55 -5.05 46.76
C ILE A 44 -12.94 -5.58 47.03
N HIS A 45 -13.94 -4.72 46.81
CA HIS A 45 -15.33 -5.08 47.03
C HIS A 45 -15.64 -6.32 46.18
N PRO A 46 -16.30 -7.37 46.71
CA PRO A 46 -16.54 -8.60 45.96
C PRO A 46 -17.31 -8.38 44.65
N ILE A 47 -18.06 -7.28 44.55
CA ILE A 47 -18.71 -6.86 43.31
C ILE A 47 -17.72 -6.37 42.25
N GLU A 48 -16.63 -5.74 42.66
CA GLU A 48 -15.56 -5.26 41.78
C GLU A 48 -14.79 -6.44 41.19
N LEU A 49 -14.51 -7.49 41.99
CA LEU A 49 -13.94 -8.75 41.50
C LEU A 49 -14.86 -9.43 40.47
N VAL A 50 -16.17 -9.45 40.71
CA VAL A 50 -17.14 -10.05 39.78
C VAL A 50 -17.23 -9.21 38.49
N VAL A 51 -17.27 -7.89 38.59
CA VAL A 51 -17.28 -7.00 37.42
C VAL A 51 -15.97 -7.14 36.64
N GLN A 52 -14.83 -7.23 37.31
CA GLN A 52 -13.54 -7.43 36.66
C GLN A 52 -13.44 -8.80 35.98
N SER A 53 -13.97 -9.86 36.60
CA SER A 53 -14.01 -11.18 35.97
C SER A 53 -14.97 -11.27 34.78
N ILE A 54 -16.06 -10.49 34.76
CA ILE A 54 -17.04 -10.50 33.66
C ILE A 54 -16.60 -9.58 32.52
N VAL A 55 -16.13 -8.38 32.87
CA VAL A 55 -15.87 -7.31 31.91
C VAL A 55 -14.40 -7.26 31.50
N GLY A 56 -13.46 -7.57 32.40
CA GLY A 56 -12.02 -7.49 32.15
C GLY A 56 -11.60 -8.32 30.94
N ASP A 57 -11.92 -9.60 30.95
CA ASP A 57 -11.59 -10.51 29.83
C ASP A 57 -12.22 -10.06 28.51
N SER A 58 -13.45 -9.54 28.56
CA SER A 58 -14.16 -9.05 27.37
C SER A 58 -13.56 -7.74 26.82
N LEU A 59 -13.07 -6.87 27.70
CA LEU A 59 -12.43 -5.61 27.35
C LEU A 59 -11.03 -5.85 26.78
N ASP A 60 -10.29 -6.78 27.37
CA ASP A 60 -8.98 -7.20 26.89
C ASP A 60 -9.10 -7.89 25.52
N ALA A 61 -10.08 -8.77 25.35
CA ALA A 61 -10.39 -9.37 24.05
C ALA A 61 -10.76 -8.32 23.00
N LEU A 62 -11.58 -7.33 23.35
CA LEU A 62 -11.94 -6.23 22.46
C LEU A 62 -10.72 -5.37 22.11
N SER A 63 -9.87 -5.06 23.09
CA SER A 63 -8.64 -4.30 22.89
C SER A 63 -7.72 -5.01 21.91
N SER A 64 -7.51 -6.32 22.09
CA SER A 64 -6.71 -7.14 21.19
C SER A 64 -7.30 -7.21 19.77
N GLN A 65 -8.63 -7.29 19.64
CA GLN A 65 -9.29 -7.26 18.33
C GLN A 65 -9.12 -5.90 17.63
N LEU A 66 -9.21 -4.79 18.36
CA LEU A 66 -9.00 -3.45 17.80
C LEU A 66 -7.56 -3.25 17.35
N GLU A 67 -6.59 -3.76 18.12
CA GLU A 67 -5.17 -3.72 17.73
C GLU A 67 -4.91 -4.56 16.47
N SER A 68 -5.43 -5.79 16.42
CA SER A 68 -5.34 -6.64 15.22
C SER A 68 -6.00 -6.02 13.99
N LEU A 69 -7.14 -5.33 14.16
CA LEU A 69 -7.81 -4.59 13.11
C LEU A 69 -6.96 -3.42 12.62
N GLN A 70 -6.34 -2.67 13.53
CA GLN A 70 -5.45 -1.57 13.20
C GLN A 70 -4.22 -2.06 12.42
N GLU A 71 -3.59 -3.16 12.85
CA GLU A 71 -2.49 -3.79 12.12
C GLU A 71 -2.91 -4.19 10.70
N SER A 72 -4.07 -4.82 10.58
CA SER A 72 -4.65 -5.21 9.29
C SER A 72 -4.87 -4.00 8.38
N GLN A 73 -5.37 -2.89 8.92
CA GLN A 73 -5.56 -1.65 8.19
C GLN A 73 -4.22 -1.07 7.69
N ILE A 74 -3.19 -1.06 8.54
CA ILE A 74 -1.84 -0.60 8.16
C ILE A 74 -1.28 -1.44 7.00
N ILE A 75 -1.40 -2.77 7.09
CA ILE A 75 -0.96 -3.68 6.04
C ILE A 75 -1.71 -3.39 4.73
N LEU A 76 -3.03 -3.22 4.79
CA LEU A 76 -3.86 -3.01 3.61
C LEU A 76 -3.52 -1.69 2.92
N VAL A 77 -3.35 -0.61 3.68
CA VAL A 77 -2.90 0.69 3.15
C VAL A 77 -1.51 0.58 2.52
N GLY A 78 -0.59 -0.16 3.14
CA GLY A 78 0.73 -0.43 2.57
C GLY A 78 0.65 -1.17 1.23
N ARG A 79 -0.21 -2.20 1.13
CA ARG A 79 -0.46 -2.94 -0.11
C ARG A 79 -1.08 -2.06 -1.19
N LEU A 80 -2.03 -1.20 -0.83
CA LEU A 80 -2.68 -0.29 -1.76
C LEU A 80 -1.66 0.70 -2.37
N ARG A 81 -0.80 1.31 -1.53
CA ARG A 81 0.29 2.19 -2.00
C ARG A 81 1.30 1.48 -2.89
N MET A 82 1.53 0.18 -2.66
CA MET A 82 2.38 -0.62 -3.54
C MET A 82 1.71 -0.83 -4.90
N LEU A 83 0.41 -1.13 -4.92
CA LEU A 83 -0.37 -1.28 -6.16
C LEU A 83 -0.43 0.04 -6.95
N GLU A 84 -0.64 1.17 -6.28
CA GLU A 84 -0.62 2.50 -6.91
C GLU A 84 0.72 2.78 -7.59
N ARG A 85 1.84 2.48 -6.91
CA ARG A 85 3.18 2.63 -7.50
C ARG A 85 3.39 1.72 -8.72
N LYS A 86 2.98 0.46 -8.64
CA LYS A 86 3.05 -0.48 -9.78
C LYS A 86 2.18 -0.01 -10.95
N LEU A 87 1.01 0.54 -10.67
CA LEU A 87 0.12 1.07 -11.70
C LEU A 87 0.75 2.29 -12.39
N ALA A 88 1.32 3.22 -11.63
CA ALA A 88 2.04 4.38 -12.17
C ALA A 88 3.26 3.96 -13.00
N GLU A 89 3.99 2.92 -12.56
CA GLU A 89 5.08 2.33 -13.32
C GLU A 89 4.57 1.73 -14.65
N PHE A 90 3.48 0.95 -14.62
CA PHE A 90 2.87 0.44 -15.85
C PHE A 90 2.37 1.53 -16.78
N GLU A 91 1.76 2.58 -16.26
CA GLU A 91 1.31 3.74 -17.04
C GLU A 91 2.50 4.43 -17.72
N SER A 92 3.60 4.65 -16.99
CA SER A 92 4.82 5.20 -17.57
C SER A 92 5.43 4.28 -18.64
N ASN A 93 5.48 2.97 -18.41
CA ASN A 93 5.99 1.99 -19.37
C ASN A 93 5.11 1.90 -20.63
N ILE A 94 3.79 1.96 -20.48
CA ILE A 94 2.84 2.02 -21.61
C ILE A 94 2.99 3.33 -22.37
N SER A 95 3.19 4.46 -21.69
CA SER A 95 3.47 5.75 -22.33
C SER A 95 4.79 5.74 -23.11
N VAL A 96 5.80 5.01 -22.64
CA VAL A 96 7.11 4.89 -23.33
C VAL A 96 7.02 3.98 -24.55
N VAL A 97 6.17 2.95 -24.51
CA VAL A 97 5.87 2.12 -25.69
C VAL A 97 4.88 2.89 -26.57
N ASP A 98 5.41 3.77 -27.41
CA ASP A 98 4.66 4.44 -28.46
C ASP A 98 4.23 3.43 -29.54
N THR A 99 3.17 2.68 -29.21
CA THR A 99 2.57 1.65 -30.04
C THR A 99 2.17 2.20 -31.41
N LYS A 100 1.77 3.48 -31.49
CA LYS A 100 1.44 4.15 -32.76
C LYS A 100 2.67 4.28 -33.64
N ARG A 101 3.78 4.78 -33.11
CA ARG A 101 5.06 4.87 -33.83
C ARG A 101 5.58 3.49 -34.25
N MET A 102 5.40 2.47 -33.41
CA MET A 102 5.77 1.10 -33.76
C MET A 102 4.92 0.56 -34.92
N VAL A 103 3.61 0.79 -34.91
CA VAL A 103 2.70 0.43 -36.01
C VAL A 103 3.07 1.15 -37.30
N GLU A 104 3.41 2.44 -37.24
CA GLU A 104 3.87 3.20 -38.41
C GLU A 104 5.17 2.65 -38.99
N ARG A 105 6.16 2.30 -38.14
CA ARG A 105 7.40 1.65 -38.59
C ARG A 105 7.13 0.30 -39.24
N ILE A 106 6.24 -0.51 -38.67
CA ILE A 106 5.84 -1.79 -39.24
C ILE A 106 5.17 -1.58 -40.61
N LYS A 107 4.26 -0.61 -40.75
CA LYS A 107 3.64 -0.27 -42.04
C LYS A 107 4.68 0.15 -43.08
N ALA A 108 5.62 1.02 -42.70
CA ALA A 108 6.68 1.46 -43.60
C ALA A 108 7.59 0.30 -44.05
N LEU A 109 7.97 -0.59 -43.13
CA LEU A 109 8.74 -1.79 -43.45
C LEU A 109 7.97 -2.74 -44.37
N LYS A 110 6.67 -2.96 -44.13
CA LYS A 110 5.81 -3.76 -45.00
C LYS A 110 5.73 -3.17 -46.41
N ALA A 111 5.59 -1.86 -46.54
CA ALA A 111 5.59 -1.19 -47.84
C ALA A 111 6.91 -1.40 -48.58
N LYS A 112 8.06 -1.22 -47.90
CA LYS A 112 9.39 -1.49 -48.46
C LYS A 112 9.55 -2.94 -48.91
N LEU A 113 9.13 -3.90 -48.08
CA LEU A 113 9.20 -5.32 -48.40
C LEU A 113 8.35 -5.67 -49.63
N THR A 114 7.16 -5.09 -49.73
CA THR A 114 6.27 -5.29 -50.89
C THR A 114 6.91 -4.75 -52.16
N GLY A 115 7.57 -3.60 -52.09
CA GLY A 115 8.35 -3.04 -53.20
C GLY A 115 9.51 -3.95 -53.63
N ILE A 116 10.27 -4.47 -52.66
CA ILE A 116 11.37 -5.42 -52.93
C ILE A 116 10.83 -6.68 -53.62
N ILE A 117 9.74 -7.25 -53.13
CA ILE A 117 9.09 -8.42 -53.75
C ILE A 117 8.68 -8.13 -55.20
N ALA A 118 8.13 -6.95 -55.48
CA ALA A 118 7.77 -6.56 -56.84
C ALA A 118 9.01 -6.46 -57.75
N THR A 119 10.10 -5.85 -57.27
CA THR A 119 11.36 -5.78 -58.03
C THR A 119 11.95 -7.16 -58.26
N LEU A 120 11.89 -8.06 -57.27
CA LEU A 120 12.40 -9.42 -57.38
C LEU A 120 11.63 -10.21 -58.45
N LYS A 121 10.30 -10.09 -58.50
CA LYS A 121 9.48 -10.70 -59.56
C LYS A 121 9.86 -10.22 -60.96
N ILE A 122 10.21 -8.93 -61.11
CA ILE A 122 10.66 -8.38 -62.40
C ILE A 122 12.01 -8.99 -62.79
N VAL A 123 12.94 -9.11 -61.83
CA VAL A 123 14.26 -9.72 -62.04
C VAL A 123 14.12 -11.20 -62.40
N GLU A 124 13.32 -11.97 -61.67
CA GLU A 124 13.03 -13.38 -61.98
C GLU A 124 12.49 -13.54 -63.40
N LYS A 125 11.52 -12.70 -63.80
CA LYS A 125 10.96 -12.74 -65.15
C LYS A 125 12.03 -12.49 -66.22
N ARG A 126 12.92 -11.51 -66.00
CA ARG A 126 14.01 -11.20 -66.93
C ARG A 126 15.01 -12.35 -67.03
N VAL A 127 15.41 -12.93 -65.90
CA VAL A 127 16.33 -14.08 -65.87
C VAL A 127 15.73 -15.26 -66.62
N LYS A 128 14.45 -15.57 -66.39
CA LYS A 128 13.75 -16.64 -67.09
C LYS A 128 13.71 -16.43 -68.61
N SER A 129 13.36 -15.22 -69.06
CA SER A 129 13.36 -14.90 -70.49
C SER A 129 14.75 -14.91 -71.13
N SER A 130 15.81 -14.59 -70.38
CA SER A 130 17.18 -14.72 -70.88
C SER A 130 17.60 -16.18 -71.00
N LEU A 131 17.19 -17.03 -70.06
CA LEU A 131 17.46 -18.47 -70.11
C LEU A 131 16.75 -19.13 -71.30
N GLU A 132 15.47 -18.82 -71.53
CA GLU A 132 14.68 -19.29 -72.68
C GLU A 132 15.22 -18.84 -74.05
N ARG A 133 16.13 -17.86 -74.10
CA ARG A 133 16.79 -17.40 -75.34
C ARG A 133 18.14 -18.08 -75.60
N LEU A 134 18.68 -18.73 -74.59
CA LEU A 134 19.97 -19.44 -74.64
C LEU A 134 19.81 -20.94 -74.92
N GLU A 135 18.61 -21.49 -74.65
CA GLU A 135 18.15 -22.81 -75.11
C GLU A 135 17.51 -22.71 -76.50
#